data_AF-R7TET0-F1
#
_entry.id   AF-R7TET0-F1
#
_cell.length_a   1.000
_cell.length_b   1.000
_cell.length_c   1.000
_cell.angle_alpha   90.00
_cell.angle_beta   90.00
_cell.angle_gamma   90.00
#
_symmetry.space_group_name_H-M   'P 1'
#
loop_
_entity.id
_entity.type
_entity.pdbx_description
1 polymer ?
#
loop_
_entity_poly.entity_id
_entity_poly.type
_entity_poly.pdbx_seq_one_letter_code
_entity_poly.pdbx_strand_id
1 'polypeptide(L)' 'LSRNLVKLTNDLNPRDIYDQLIQGGIFTYDDIEMISNMDTRREKALQLIKVLHRKGPKAFDVFRDALKSSYPHLYELLTA' A
#
# COMPACT_ATOMS: atom_id res chain seq x y z
N LEU A 1 -1.72 9.27 5.25
CA LEU A 1 -0.58 8.40 4.88
C LEU A 1 0.79 9.01 5.19
N SER A 2 1.13 10.24 4.76
CA SER A 2 2.47 10.84 4.98
C SER A 2 2.97 10.83 6.43
N ARG A 3 2.10 11.07 7.41
CA ARG A 3 2.45 11.07 8.85
C ARG A 3 2.99 9.72 9.35
N ASN A 4 2.56 8.62 8.74
CA ASN A 4 2.92 7.26 9.14
C ASN A 4 3.92 6.60 8.17
N LEU A 5 4.50 7.37 7.23
CA LEU A 5 5.31 6.85 6.13
C LEU A 5 6.47 5.97 6.61
N VAL A 6 7.17 6.37 7.67
CA VAL A 6 8.30 5.59 8.22
C VAL A 6 7.85 4.21 8.67
N LYS A 7 6.75 4.14 9.43
CA LYS A 7 6.21 2.89 9.96
C LYS A 7 5.67 2.00 8.84
N LEU A 8 4.91 2.59 7.91
CA LEU A 8 4.37 1.89 6.74
C LEU A 8 5.50 1.29 5.88
N THR A 9 6.55 2.05 5.57
CA THR A 9 7.65 1.57 4.72
C THR A 9 8.57 0.54 5.39
N ASN A 10 8.56 0.47 6.73
CA ASN A 10 9.34 -0.52 7.48
C ASN A 10 8.60 -1.84 7.67
N ASP A 11 7.28 -1.79 7.85
CA ASP A 11 6.52 -2.97 8.25
C ASP A 11 5.79 -3.62 7.07
N LEU A 12 5.36 -2.83 6.08
CA LEU A 12 4.62 -3.33 4.92
C LEU A 12 5.53 -4.05 3.91
N ASN A 13 5.17 -5.28 3.56
CA ASN A 13 5.53 -5.89 2.29
C ASN A 13 4.38 -5.71 1.29
N PRO A 14 4.55 -4.90 0.22
CA PRO A 14 3.47 -4.61 -0.72
C PRO A 14 2.86 -5.82 -1.42
N ARG A 15 3.65 -6.89 -1.61
CA ARG A 15 3.20 -8.13 -2.27
C ARG A 15 1.98 -8.75 -1.59
N ASP A 16 1.86 -8.57 -0.28
CA ASP A 16 0.81 -9.21 0.53
C ASP A 16 -0.58 -8.56 0.34
N ILE A 17 -0.65 -7.42 -0.35
CA ILE A 17 -1.88 -6.65 -0.55
C ILE A 17 -2.16 -6.29 -2.01
N TYR A 18 -1.35 -6.77 -2.95
CA TYR A 18 -1.50 -6.45 -4.38
C TYR A 18 -2.84 -6.93 -4.95
N ASP A 19 -3.26 -8.14 -4.63
CA ASP A 19 -4.51 -8.71 -5.16
C ASP A 19 -5.73 -7.89 -4.73
N GLN A 20 -5.77 -7.45 -3.48
CA GLN A 20 -6.83 -6.59 -2.94
C GLN A 20 -6.82 -5.20 -3.61
N LEU A 21 -5.64 -4.66 -3.91
CA LEU A 21 -5.48 -3.38 -4.58
C LEU A 21 -5.88 -3.45 -6.07
N ILE A 22 -5.65 -4.58 -6.75
CA ILE A 22 -6.16 -4.85 -8.10
C ILE A 22 -7.67 -5.00 -8.06
N GLN A 23 -8.18 -5.85 -7.15
CA GLN A 23 -9.61 -6.13 -7.02
C GLN A 23 -10.41 -4.85 -6.72
N GLY A 24 -9.85 -3.94 -5.91
CA GLY A 24 -10.44 -2.63 -5.64
C GLY A 24 -10.32 -1.61 -6.78
N GLY A 25 -9.70 -1.98 -7.90
CA GLY A 25 -9.49 -1.14 -9.08
C GLY A 25 -8.51 0.00 -8.85
N ILE A 26 -7.64 -0.12 -7.85
CA ILE A 26 -6.66 0.92 -7.52
C ILE A 26 -5.38 0.74 -8.33
N PHE A 27 -4.95 -0.50 -8.53
CA PHE A 27 -3.75 -0.83 -9.31
C PHE A 27 -4.13 -1.72 -10.50
N THR A 28 -3.43 -1.53 -11.63
CA THR A 28 -3.38 -2.52 -12.70
C THR A 28 -2.24 -3.52 -12.44
N TYR A 29 -2.20 -4.62 -13.21
CA TYR A 29 -1.05 -5.52 -13.19
C TYR A 29 0.25 -4.80 -13.56
N ASP A 30 0.21 -3.91 -14.55
CA ASP A 30 1.37 -3.11 -14.97
C ASP A 30 1.88 -2.19 -13.85
N ASP A 31 0.97 -1.54 -13.11
CA ASP A 31 1.35 -0.71 -11.96
C ASP A 31 2.11 -1.54 -10.90
N ILE A 32 1.67 -2.78 -10.67
CA ILE A 32 2.29 -3.70 -9.71
C ILE A 32 3.62 -4.26 -10.22
N GLU A 33 3.73 -4.55 -11.52
CA GLU A 33 4.98 -4.98 -12.14
C GLU A 33 6.05 -3.88 -11.99
N MET A 34 5.69 -2.63 -12.29
CA MET A 34 6.58 -1.48 -12.11
C MET A 34 7.09 -1.37 -10.67
N ILE A 35 6.21 -1.53 -9.67
CA ILE A 35 6.61 -1.50 -8.25
C ILE A 35 7.46 -2.73 -7.92
N SER A 36 7.08 -3.91 -8.40
CA SER A 36 7.75 -5.18 -8.08
C SER A 36 9.18 -5.25 -8.58
N ASN A 37 9.51 -4.51 -9.64
CA ASN A 37 10.85 -4.38 -10.22
C ASN A 37 11.81 -3.48 -9.41
N MET A 38 11.36 -2.84 -8.33
CA MET A 38 12.27 -2.10 -7.44
C MET A 38 13.15 -3.06 -6.61
N ASP A 39 14.28 -2.55 -6.10
CA ASP A 39 15.28 -3.41 -5.46
C ASP A 39 14.85 -3.84 -4.06
N THR A 40 14.42 -2.90 -3.22
CA THR A 40 14.14 -3.19 -1.80
C THR A 40 12.65 -3.19 -1.47
N ARG A 41 12.24 -4.00 -0.47
CA ARG A 41 10.87 -3.97 0.09
C ARG A 41 10.46 -2.54 0.50
N ARG A 42 11.39 -1.80 1.09
CA ARG A 42 11.16 -0.43 1.57
C ARG A 42 10.87 0.52 0.40
N GLU A 43 11.61 0.43 -0.70
CA GLU A 43 11.36 1.23 -1.90
C GLU A 43 10.01 0.89 -2.53
N LYS A 44 9.67 -0.41 -2.61
CA LYS A 44 8.36 -0.87 -3.09
C LYS A 44 7.24 -0.26 -2.27
N ALA A 45 7.34 -0.33 -0.94
CA ALA A 45 6.34 0.23 -0.03
C ALA A 45 6.26 1.76 -0.18
N LEU A 46 7.39 2.44 -0.31
CA LEU A 46 7.43 3.89 -0.53
C LEU A 46 6.74 4.27 -1.84
N GLN A 47 7.04 3.56 -2.93
CA GLN A 47 6.43 3.83 -4.22
C GLN A 47 4.92 3.54 -4.21
N LEU A 48 4.51 2.42 -3.63
CA LEU A 48 3.10 2.10 -3.44
C LEU A 48 2.36 3.26 -2.75
N ILE A 49 2.89 3.75 -1.62
CA ILE A 49 2.29 4.85 -0.86
C ILE A 49 2.27 6.16 -1.67
N LYS A 50 3.30 6.43 -2.48
CA LYS A 50 3.30 7.60 -3.39
C LYS A 50 2.21 7.51 -4.45
N VAL A 51 2.01 6.34 -5.05
CA VAL A 51 0.95 6.11 -6.05
C VAL A 51 -0.43 6.26 -5.40
N LEU A 52 -0.64 5.65 -4.23
CA LEU A 52 -1.89 5.76 -3.47
C LEU A 52 -2.25 7.23 -3.16
N HIS A 53 -1.28 8.07 -2.78
CA HIS A 53 -1.53 9.49 -2.56
C HIS A 53 -2.03 10.22 -3.82
N ARG A 54 -1.59 9.82 -5.01
CA ARG A 54 -2.00 10.45 -6.28
C ARG A 54 -3.39 10.01 -6.74
N LYS A 55 -3.79 8.77 -6.42
CA LYS A 55 -5.08 8.19 -6.85
C LYS A 55 -6.28 8.65 -5.99
N GLY A 56 -6.04 9.39 -4.90
CA GLY A 56 -7.07 10.08 -4.12
C GLY A 56 -7.75 9.23 -3.03
N PRO A 57 -8.84 9.73 -2.42
CA PRO A 57 -9.41 9.17 -1.19
C PRO A 57 -9.85 7.70 -1.30
N LYS A 58 -10.47 7.30 -2.42
CA LYS A 58 -10.90 5.91 -2.65
C LYS A 58 -9.73 4.93 -2.55
N ALA A 59 -8.55 5.31 -3.04
CA ALA A 59 -7.35 4.47 -2.97
C ALA A 59 -6.88 4.26 -1.53
N PHE A 60 -7.04 5.28 -0.68
CA PHE A 60 -6.72 5.17 0.74
C PHE A 60 -7.65 4.18 1.45
N ASP A 61 -8.96 4.23 1.18
CA ASP A 61 -9.92 3.33 1.81
C ASP A 61 -9.65 1.87 1.46
N VAL A 62 -9.48 1.56 0.16
CA VAL A 62 -9.16 0.20 -0.30
C VAL A 62 -7.83 -0.27 0.28
N PHE A 63 -6.80 0.59 0.28
CA PHE A 63 -5.50 0.26 0.86
C PHE A 63 -5.62 -0.05 2.36
N ARG A 64 -6.33 0.78 3.12
CA ARG A 64 -6.56 0.55 4.54
C ARG A 64 -7.25 -0.80 4.75
N ASP A 65 -8.31 -1.08 4.01
CA ASP A 65 -9.07 -2.32 4.17
C ASP A 65 -8.23 -3.56 3.81
N ALA A 66 -7.34 -3.46 2.81
CA ALA A 66 -6.40 -4.52 2.47
C ALA A 66 -5.41 -4.87 3.59
N LEU A 67 -5.09 -3.90 4.47
CA LEU A 67 -4.21 -4.13 5.63
C LEU A 67 -4.90 -4.88 6.76
N LYS A 68 -6.24 -4.91 6.81
CA LYS A 68 -7.00 -5.39 7.98
C LYS A 68 -6.64 -6.82 8.39
N SER A 69 -6.44 -7.71 7.41
CA SER A 69 -6.14 -9.12 7.67
C SER A 69 -4.65 -9.38 7.90
N SER A 70 -3.78 -8.79 7.07
CA SER A 70 -2.34 -9.10 7.07
C SER A 70 -1.52 -8.20 8.00
N TYR A 71 -2.01 -6.99 8.26
CA TYR A 71 -1.32 -5.94 9.02
C TYR A 71 -2.28 -5.18 9.94
N PRO A 72 -2.92 -5.86 10.93
CA PRO A 72 -3.90 -5.22 11.81
C PRO A 72 -3.33 -4.00 12.55
N HIS A 73 -2.06 -4.04 12.95
CA HIS A 73 -1.37 -2.91 13.57
C HIS A 73 -1.22 -1.69 12.63
N LEU A 74 -1.05 -1.90 11.32
CA LEU A 74 -1.02 -0.79 10.35
C LEU A 74 -2.42 -0.29 10.04
N TYR A 75 -3.43 -1.17 10.02
CA TYR A 75 -4.83 -0.78 9.90
C TYR A 75 -5.25 0.14 11.06
N GLU A 76 -4.95 -0.25 12.30
CA GLU A 76 -5.23 0.56 13.49
C GLU A 76 -4.48 1.90 13.45
N LEU A 77 -3.19 1.89 13.10
CA LEU A 77 -2.38 3.11 12.94
C LEU A 77 -2.96 4.12 11.94
N LEU A 78 -3.72 3.65 10.94
CA LEU A 78 -4.35 4.49 9.92
C LEU A 78 -5.79 4.88 10.23
N THR A 79 -6.38 4.29 11.28
CA THR A 79 -7.75 4.53 11.72
C THR A 79 -7.80 5.44 12.95
N ALA A 80 -6.70 5.50 13.73
CA ALA A 80 -6.49 6.46 14.81
C ALA A 80 -6.23 7.89 14.30
#